data_AF-A0A377E614-F1
#
_entry.id   AF-A0A377E614-F1
#
_cell.length_a   1.000
_cell.length_b   1.000
_cell.length_c   1.000
_cell.angle_alpha   90.00
_cell.angle_beta   90.00
_cell.angle_gamma   90.00
#
_symmetry.space_group_name_H-M   'P 1'
#
loop_
_entity.id
_entity.type
_entity.pdbx_description
1 polymer ?
#
loop_
_entity_poly.entity_id
_entity_poly.type
_entity_poly.pdbx_seq_one_letter_code
_entity_poly.pdbx_strand_id
1 'polypeptide(L)'
;MSQEYTEDKEVTLTKLSSGRRLLEALLILIVLFAVWLMAALLSFNPSDPSWSQTAWHEPIHNLGGMPGAWLADTLFFIFGVMAYTIPVIIVGGCWFAWRHQSSDEYIDYFAVSLRIIGVLALILTSCGLAAINADDIWYFASGGVIGSLLSTTLQPLLHSSGGTIALLCVWAAGLTLFTGWSWVTIAEKLGGWILNILTFASNRTRRDDTWVDEDEYEDDEEYEDENHGKQHESRRARILRGALARRKRFGGKIH
;
A
#
# COMPACT_ATOMS: atom_id res chain seq x y z
N MET A 1 15.80 -23.68 -47.48
CA MET A 1 14.46 -23.11 -47.26
C MET A 1 14.10 -23.40 -45.81
N SER A 2 14.33 -22.44 -44.91
CA SER A 2 14.11 -22.55 -43.47
C SER A 2 12.72 -22.06 -43.15
N GLN A 3 11.82 -22.96 -42.74
CA GLN A 3 10.51 -22.58 -42.22
C GLN A 3 10.70 -21.96 -40.83
N GLU A 4 10.40 -20.67 -40.73
CA GLU A 4 10.30 -19.93 -39.49
C GLU A 4 8.98 -20.36 -38.81
N TYR A 5 9.10 -21.07 -37.69
CA TYR A 5 7.96 -21.48 -36.89
C TYR A 5 7.54 -20.27 -36.05
N THR A 6 6.62 -19.46 -36.57
CA THR A 6 5.95 -18.43 -35.77
C THR A 6 4.98 -19.15 -34.85
N GLU A 7 5.40 -19.32 -33.60
CA GLU A 7 4.54 -19.81 -32.53
C GLU A 7 3.47 -18.74 -32.30
N ASP A 8 2.33 -18.88 -32.98
CA ASP A 8 1.15 -18.05 -32.78
C ASP A 8 0.65 -18.27 -31.36
N LYS A 9 1.17 -17.45 -30.44
CA LYS A 9 0.79 -17.44 -29.05
C LYS A 9 -0.62 -16.85 -28.98
N GLU A 10 -1.62 -17.70 -29.21
CA GLU A 10 -3.03 -17.33 -29.00
C GLU A 10 -3.20 -16.89 -27.55
N VAL A 11 -3.31 -15.57 -27.37
CA VAL A 11 -3.58 -14.96 -26.08
C VAL A 11 -5.02 -15.31 -25.75
N THR A 12 -5.23 -16.45 -25.08
CA THR A 12 -6.55 -16.85 -24.61
C THR A 12 -7.01 -15.84 -23.56
N LEU A 13 -7.75 -14.82 -24.01
CA LEU A 13 -8.41 -13.87 -23.13
C LEU A 13 -9.49 -14.61 -22.35
N THR A 14 -9.13 -15.12 -21.18
CA THR A 14 -10.05 -15.75 -20.24
C THR A 14 -11.12 -14.73 -19.86
N LYS A 15 -12.36 -14.95 -20.33
CA LYS A 15 -13.49 -14.11 -19.98
C LYS A 15 -13.73 -14.22 -18.47
N LEU A 16 -13.53 -13.12 -17.73
CA LEU A 16 -13.88 -13.02 -16.32
C LEU A 16 -15.34 -13.42 -16.10
N SER A 17 -15.60 -14.28 -15.10
CA SER A 17 -16.96 -14.64 -14.65
C SER A 17 -17.78 -13.39 -14.31
N SER A 18 -19.06 -13.35 -14.67
CA SER A 18 -19.94 -12.19 -14.46
C SER A 18 -19.96 -11.73 -12.99
N GLY A 19 -19.89 -12.67 -12.04
CA GLY A 19 -19.84 -12.34 -10.61
C GLY A 19 -18.55 -11.63 -10.20
N ARG A 20 -17.41 -12.00 -10.80
CA ARG A 20 -16.13 -11.34 -10.56
C ARG A 20 -16.12 -9.91 -11.10
N ARG A 21 -16.73 -9.68 -12.27
CA ARG A 21 -16.87 -8.33 -12.83
C ARG A 21 -17.75 -7.43 -11.97
N LEU A 22 -18.84 -7.96 -11.41
CA LEU A 22 -19.70 -7.21 -10.49
C LEU A 22 -18.95 -6.84 -9.20
N LEU A 23 -18.18 -7.78 -8.64
CA LEU A 23 -17.36 -7.50 -7.46
C LEU A 23 -16.28 -6.47 -7.76
N GLU A 24 -15.55 -6.61 -8.86
CA GLU A 24 -14.53 -5.63 -9.28
C GLU A 24 -15.14 -4.24 -9.50
N ALA A 25 -16.29 -4.14 -10.17
CA ALA A 25 -17.01 -2.88 -10.34
C ALA A 25 -17.46 -2.27 -9.01
N LEU A 26 -17.96 -3.09 -8.08
CA LEU A 26 -18.34 -2.66 -6.74
C LEU A 26 -17.14 -2.15 -5.95
N LEU A 27 -15.99 -2.85 -5.98
CA LEU A 27 -14.76 -2.42 -5.32
C LEU A 27 -14.28 -1.09 -5.88
N ILE A 28 -14.32 -0.90 -7.20
CA ILE A 28 -13.96 0.38 -7.84
C ILE A 28 -14.88 1.50 -7.34
N LEU A 29 -16.19 1.27 -7.29
CA LEU A 29 -17.15 2.26 -6.77
C LEU A 29 -16.84 2.63 -5.32
N ILE A 30 -16.56 1.64 -4.47
CA ILE A 30 -16.20 1.86 -3.06
C ILE A 30 -14.91 2.67 -2.93
N VAL A 31 -13.89 2.36 -3.74
CA VAL A 31 -12.63 3.12 -3.74
C VAL A 31 -12.85 4.56 -4.23
N LEU A 32 -13.64 4.77 -5.27
CA LEU A 32 -14.00 6.11 -5.74
C LEU A 32 -14.74 6.90 -4.67
N PHE A 33 -15.67 6.26 -3.97
CA PHE A 33 -16.36 6.86 -2.82
C PHE A 33 -15.39 7.22 -1.69
N ALA A 34 -14.42 6.36 -1.39
CA ALA A 34 -13.39 6.65 -0.38
C ALA A 34 -12.51 7.85 -0.77
N VAL A 35 -12.12 7.95 -2.05
CA VAL A 35 -11.36 9.11 -2.55
C VAL A 35 -12.20 10.39 -2.46
N TRP A 36 -13.46 10.33 -2.88
CA TRP A 36 -14.39 11.46 -2.74
C TRP A 36 -14.58 11.87 -1.27
N LEU A 37 -14.71 10.89 -0.37
CA LEU A 37 -14.84 11.12 1.07
C LEU A 37 -13.57 11.75 1.66
N MET A 38 -12.39 11.29 1.26
CA MET A 38 -11.11 11.89 1.66
C MET A 38 -11.01 13.34 1.18
N ALA A 39 -11.40 13.62 -0.06
CA ALA A 39 -11.44 15.00 -0.57
C ALA A 39 -12.42 15.87 0.24
N ALA A 40 -13.59 15.34 0.61
CA ALA A 40 -14.56 16.03 1.45
C ALA A 40 -14.04 16.32 2.86
N LEU A 41 -13.28 15.40 3.47
CA LEU A 41 -12.65 15.58 4.78
C LEU A 41 -11.53 16.62 4.73
N LEU A 42 -10.67 16.56 3.71
CA LEU A 42 -9.53 17.48 3.56
C LEU A 42 -9.97 18.91 3.19
N SER A 43 -11.09 19.04 2.49
CA SER A 43 -11.66 20.35 2.10
C SER A 43 -12.76 20.83 3.06
N PHE A 44 -12.85 20.25 4.25
CA PHE A 44 -13.85 20.64 5.24
C PHE A 44 -13.64 22.10 5.68
N ASN A 45 -14.71 22.89 5.59
CA ASN A 45 -14.74 24.26 6.08
C ASN A 45 -15.89 24.42 7.08
N PRO A 46 -15.64 24.94 8.29
CA PRO A 46 -16.69 25.23 9.27
C PRO A 46 -17.78 26.19 8.76
N SER A 47 -17.47 26.99 7.75
CA SER A 47 -18.43 27.95 7.17
C SER A 47 -19.43 27.31 6.20
N ASP A 48 -19.26 26.03 5.86
CA ASP A 48 -20.14 25.30 4.96
C ASP A 48 -21.40 24.78 5.71
N PRO A 49 -22.56 24.69 5.02
CA PRO A 49 -23.80 24.23 5.65
C PRO A 49 -23.68 22.76 6.07
N SER A 50 -23.82 22.49 7.37
CA SER A 50 -23.72 21.16 7.97
C SER A 50 -24.72 20.93 9.10
N TRP A 51 -24.78 19.72 9.65
CA TRP A 51 -25.67 19.40 10.78
C TRP A 51 -25.34 20.23 12.01
N SER A 52 -24.05 20.33 12.35
CA SER A 52 -23.61 20.97 13.60
C SER A 52 -23.28 22.45 13.42
N GLN A 53 -23.28 22.98 12.20
CA GLN A 53 -22.92 24.36 11.92
C GLN A 53 -24.07 25.15 11.31
N THR A 54 -24.27 26.35 11.83
CA THR A 54 -25.36 27.25 11.46
C THR A 54 -24.93 28.32 10.45
N ALA A 55 -23.67 28.28 9.99
CA ALA A 55 -23.13 29.26 9.07
C ALA A 55 -23.59 28.97 7.63
N TRP A 56 -24.26 29.95 7.03
CA TRP A 56 -24.66 29.95 5.63
C TRP A 56 -23.92 31.07 4.92
N HIS A 57 -22.83 30.72 4.23
CA HIS A 57 -22.21 31.61 3.24
C HIS A 57 -22.11 30.86 1.91
N GLU A 58 -22.73 31.39 0.86
CA GLU A 58 -22.40 30.96 -0.51
C GLU A 58 -21.06 31.59 -0.91
N PRO A 59 -20.16 30.89 -1.64
CA PRO A 59 -20.26 29.51 -2.17
C PRO A 59 -19.71 28.42 -1.22
N ILE A 60 -20.20 27.18 -1.37
CA ILE A 60 -19.71 26.00 -0.63
C ILE A 60 -18.24 25.75 -0.99
N HIS A 61 -17.38 25.67 0.02
CA HIS A 61 -15.94 25.47 -0.14
C HIS A 61 -15.54 23.98 -0.23
N ASN A 62 -16.33 23.07 0.36
CA ASN A 62 -16.08 21.64 0.31
C ASN A 62 -16.08 21.10 -1.13
N LEU A 63 -15.03 20.38 -1.51
CA LEU A 63 -14.89 19.74 -2.83
C LEU A 63 -15.93 18.65 -3.09
N GLY A 64 -16.46 18.04 -2.03
CA GLY A 64 -17.58 17.10 -2.08
C GLY A 64 -18.96 17.79 -2.16
N GLY A 65 -19.00 19.12 -2.22
CA GLY A 65 -20.22 19.90 -2.18
C GLY A 65 -20.99 19.76 -0.86
N MET A 66 -22.27 20.08 -0.89
CA MET A 66 -23.17 19.96 0.28
C MET A 66 -23.16 18.57 0.94
N PRO A 67 -23.28 17.44 0.21
CA PRO A 67 -23.25 16.12 0.86
C PRO A 67 -21.88 15.79 1.45
N GLY A 68 -20.79 16.28 0.83
CA GLY A 68 -19.43 16.15 1.38
C GLY A 68 -19.26 16.90 2.70
N ALA A 69 -19.73 18.15 2.77
CA ALA A 69 -19.69 18.96 3.98
C ALA A 69 -20.45 18.30 5.14
N TRP A 70 -21.65 17.78 4.88
CA TRP A 70 -22.45 17.07 5.87
C TRP A 70 -21.79 15.79 6.40
N LEU A 71 -21.25 14.97 5.49
CA LEU A 71 -20.56 13.74 5.88
C LEU A 71 -19.28 14.03 6.66
N ALA A 72 -18.48 14.99 6.20
CA ALA A 72 -17.26 15.39 6.89
C ALA A 72 -17.56 15.92 8.30
N ASP A 73 -18.55 16.81 8.44
CA ASP A 73 -18.99 17.33 9.74
C ASP A 73 -19.39 16.22 10.71
N THR A 74 -20.22 15.28 10.23
CA THR A 74 -20.69 14.15 11.04
C THR A 74 -19.54 13.25 11.47
N LEU A 75 -18.58 12.98 10.57
CA LEU A 75 -17.44 12.13 10.87
C LEU A 75 -16.46 12.80 11.84
N PHE A 76 -16.18 14.09 11.68
CA PHE A 76 -15.36 14.85 12.63
C PHE A 76 -16.04 14.97 13.99
N PHE A 77 -17.36 15.14 14.04
CA PHE A 77 -18.10 15.14 15.29
C PHE A 77 -17.97 13.81 16.05
N ILE A 78 -18.14 12.68 15.36
CA ILE A 78 -18.13 11.35 16.00
C ILE A 78 -16.71 10.89 16.34
N PHE A 79 -15.78 11.00 15.39
CA PHE A 79 -14.46 10.37 15.44
C PHE A 79 -13.30 11.36 15.61
N GLY A 80 -13.54 12.66 15.49
CA GLY A 80 -12.48 13.67 15.52
C GLY A 80 -11.47 13.46 14.39
N VAL A 81 -10.18 13.58 14.72
CA VAL A 81 -9.06 13.42 13.77
C VAL A 81 -9.03 12.01 13.16
N MET A 82 -9.54 11.01 13.88
CA MET A 82 -9.58 9.64 13.37
C MET A 82 -10.52 9.48 12.16
N ALA A 83 -11.37 10.46 11.84
CA ALA A 83 -12.17 10.49 10.61
C ALA A 83 -11.30 10.31 9.35
N TYR A 84 -10.07 10.87 9.32
CA TYR A 84 -9.15 10.72 8.19
C TYR A 84 -8.70 9.27 7.95
N THR A 85 -8.76 8.41 8.96
CA THR A 85 -8.39 7.00 8.82
C THR A 85 -9.48 6.18 8.13
N ILE A 86 -10.74 6.64 8.15
CA ILE A 86 -11.87 5.89 7.60
C ILE A 86 -11.72 5.63 6.09
N PRO A 87 -11.45 6.64 5.23
CA PRO A 87 -11.21 6.36 3.81
C PRO A 87 -10.03 5.42 3.57
N VAL A 88 -8.97 5.52 4.38
CA VAL A 88 -7.78 4.65 4.27
C VAL A 88 -8.14 3.19 4.59
N ILE A 89 -8.92 2.96 5.65
CA ILE A 89 -9.41 1.63 6.02
C ILE A 89 -10.31 1.05 4.93
N ILE A 90 -11.18 1.87 4.31
CA ILE A 90 -12.04 1.43 3.20
C ILE A 90 -11.20 0.94 2.02
N VAL A 91 -10.18 1.71 1.61
CA VAL A 91 -9.27 1.32 0.51
C VAL A 91 -8.47 0.06 0.88
N GLY A 92 -7.94 -0.02 2.10
CA GLY A 92 -7.24 -1.20 2.60
C GLY A 92 -8.13 -2.44 2.64
N GLY A 93 -9.40 -2.29 3.03
CA GLY A 93 -10.41 -3.34 3.00
C GLY A 93 -10.73 -3.82 1.59
N CYS A 94 -10.84 -2.90 0.62
CA CYS A 94 -11.02 -3.25 -0.79
C CYS A 94 -9.81 -4.02 -1.34
N TRP A 95 -8.59 -3.58 -1.00
CA TRP A 95 -7.36 -4.28 -1.37
C TRP A 95 -7.32 -5.70 -0.77
N PHE A 96 -7.68 -5.83 0.50
CA PHE A 96 -7.72 -7.12 1.18
C PHE A 96 -8.77 -8.07 0.57
N ALA A 97 -9.97 -7.56 0.29
CA ALA A 97 -11.05 -8.31 -0.33
C ALA A 97 -10.68 -8.77 -1.74
N TRP A 98 -10.05 -7.89 -2.53
CA TRP A 98 -9.53 -8.24 -3.85
C TRP A 98 -8.45 -9.33 -3.77
N ARG A 99 -7.53 -9.24 -2.80
CA ARG A 99 -6.45 -10.23 -2.65
C ARG A 99 -6.95 -11.62 -2.25
N HIS A 100 -7.98 -11.67 -1.40
CA HIS A 100 -8.56 -12.94 -0.91
C HIS A 100 -9.58 -13.55 -1.87
N GLN A 101 -10.04 -12.82 -2.89
CA GLN A 101 -10.99 -13.35 -3.89
C GLN A 101 -10.41 -14.52 -4.71
N SER A 102 -9.08 -14.63 -4.82
CA SER A 102 -8.44 -15.70 -5.60
C SER A 102 -8.31 -17.03 -4.84
N SER A 103 -8.58 -17.02 -3.54
CA SER A 103 -8.57 -18.23 -2.70
C SER A 103 -10.00 -18.78 -2.69
N ASP A 104 -10.23 -19.90 -3.35
CA ASP A 104 -11.52 -20.63 -3.37
C ASP A 104 -11.75 -21.36 -2.03
N GLU A 105 -11.44 -20.67 -0.93
CA GLU A 105 -11.37 -21.21 0.42
C GLU A 105 -12.63 -20.81 1.19
N TYR A 106 -13.17 -21.76 1.96
CA TYR A 106 -14.38 -21.58 2.74
C TYR A 106 -14.26 -20.34 3.65
N ILE A 107 -15.21 -19.41 3.54
CA ILE A 107 -15.22 -18.22 4.38
C ILE A 107 -15.52 -18.66 5.82
N ASP A 108 -14.50 -18.61 6.67
CA ASP A 108 -14.69 -18.81 8.09
C ASP A 108 -15.35 -17.56 8.70
N TYR A 109 -16.68 -17.64 8.89
CA TYR A 109 -17.47 -16.57 9.51
C TYR A 109 -17.00 -16.21 10.93
N PHE A 110 -16.39 -17.15 11.66
CA PHE A 110 -15.84 -16.87 12.98
C PHE A 110 -14.60 -15.99 12.88
N ALA A 111 -13.67 -16.32 11.99
CA ALA A 111 -12.49 -15.50 11.72
C ALA A 111 -12.88 -14.09 11.20
N VAL A 112 -13.88 -14.00 10.33
CA VAL A 112 -14.41 -12.70 9.87
C VAL A 112 -14.99 -11.89 11.04
N SER A 113 -15.74 -12.53 11.92
CA SER A 113 -16.32 -11.86 13.11
C SER A 113 -15.23 -11.33 14.04
N LEU A 114 -14.19 -12.13 14.32
CA LEU A 114 -13.05 -11.70 15.12
C LEU A 114 -12.30 -10.52 14.49
N ARG A 115 -12.14 -10.50 13.17
CA ARG A 115 -11.54 -9.37 12.46
C ARG A 115 -12.37 -8.10 12.58
N ILE A 116 -13.70 -8.19 12.45
CA ILE A 116 -14.60 -7.05 12.63
C ILE A 116 -14.48 -6.51 14.05
N ILE A 117 -14.47 -7.38 15.06
CA ILE A 117 -14.25 -6.99 16.46
C ILE A 117 -12.89 -6.30 16.62
N GLY A 118 -11.83 -6.84 16.00
CA GLY A 118 -10.50 -6.23 15.98
C GLY A 118 -10.49 -4.82 15.38
N VAL A 119 -11.14 -4.62 14.22
CA VAL A 119 -11.28 -3.30 13.58
C VAL A 119 -12.02 -2.32 14.48
N LEU A 120 -13.14 -2.73 15.08
CA LEU A 120 -13.90 -1.89 16.00
C LEU A 120 -13.08 -1.51 17.23
N ALA A 121 -12.37 -2.48 17.82
CA ALA A 121 -11.48 -2.22 18.95
C ALA A 121 -10.36 -1.23 18.58
N LEU A 122 -9.75 -1.37 17.40
CA LEU A 122 -8.73 -0.44 16.90
C LEU A 122 -9.28 0.97 16.70
N ILE A 123 -10.48 1.12 16.13
CA ILE A 123 -11.11 2.43 15.93
C ILE A 123 -11.39 3.09 17.28
N LEU A 124 -12.06 2.37 18.19
CA LEU A 124 -12.44 2.91 19.51
C LEU A 124 -11.21 3.30 20.33
N THR A 125 -10.21 2.43 20.41
CA THR A 125 -8.99 2.69 21.18
C THR A 125 -8.16 3.81 20.57
N SER A 126 -8.10 3.92 19.24
CA SER A 126 -7.40 5.03 18.59
C SER A 126 -8.12 6.37 18.83
N CYS A 127 -9.46 6.39 18.82
CA CYS A 127 -10.22 7.59 19.20
C CYS A 127 -9.98 7.98 20.66
N GLY A 128 -9.95 7.00 21.58
CA GLY A 128 -9.62 7.25 22.99
C GLY A 128 -8.18 7.74 23.19
N LEU A 129 -7.22 7.14 22.49
CA LEU A 129 -5.81 7.53 22.55
C LEU A 129 -5.61 8.96 22.05
N ALA A 130 -6.27 9.32 20.93
CA ALA A 130 -6.29 10.69 20.42
C ALA A 130 -6.89 11.65 21.45
N ALA A 131 -8.00 11.30 22.10
CA ALA A 131 -8.62 12.16 23.12
C ALA A 131 -7.78 12.35 24.39
N ILE A 132 -6.88 11.42 24.74
CA ILE A 132 -6.02 11.54 25.93
C ILE A 132 -4.67 12.23 25.60
N ASN A 133 -4.14 12.01 24.40
CA ASN A 133 -2.74 12.35 24.08
C ASN A 133 -2.56 13.38 22.96
N ALA A 134 -3.60 13.69 22.19
CA ALA A 134 -3.51 14.67 21.11
C ALA A 134 -4.32 15.92 21.46
N ASP A 135 -3.74 17.08 21.16
CA ASP A 135 -4.44 18.35 21.29
C ASP A 135 -5.62 18.41 20.31
N ASP A 136 -6.66 19.14 20.71
CA ASP A 136 -7.85 19.32 19.89
C ASP A 136 -7.52 20.08 18.60
N ILE A 137 -7.99 19.56 17.47
CA ILE A 137 -7.76 20.14 16.15
C ILE A 137 -8.97 21.01 15.79
N TRP A 138 -8.78 22.33 15.86
CA TRP A 138 -9.81 23.36 15.66
C TRP A 138 -10.93 23.31 16.72
N TYR A 139 -12.19 23.15 16.29
CA TYR A 139 -13.39 23.10 17.16
C TYR A 139 -13.78 21.67 17.55
N PHE A 140 -13.16 20.65 16.95
CA PHE A 140 -13.50 19.26 17.20
C PHE A 140 -12.51 18.63 18.17
N ALA A 141 -13.06 17.89 19.15
CA ALA A 141 -12.26 17.07 20.04
C ALA A 141 -11.42 16.09 19.23
N SER A 142 -10.14 15.92 19.57
CA SER A 142 -9.19 15.11 18.78
C SER A 142 -9.67 13.66 18.55
N GLY A 143 -10.35 13.08 19.55
CA GLY A 143 -11.00 11.77 19.46
C GLY A 143 -12.51 11.77 19.17
N GLY A 144 -13.10 12.94 18.89
CA GLY A 144 -14.55 13.12 18.72
C GLY A 144 -15.35 12.81 19.98
N VAL A 145 -16.67 12.66 19.83
CA VAL A 145 -17.57 12.27 20.93
C VAL A 145 -17.20 10.90 21.50
N ILE A 146 -16.80 9.93 20.66
CA ILE A 146 -16.45 8.59 21.15
C ILE A 146 -15.20 8.64 22.04
N GLY A 147 -14.16 9.34 21.60
CA GLY A 147 -12.92 9.49 22.35
C GLY A 147 -13.13 10.27 23.65
N SER A 148 -13.96 11.32 23.65
CA SER A 148 -14.24 12.09 24.86
C SER A 148 -15.03 11.28 25.89
N LEU A 149 -15.99 10.46 25.48
CA LEU A 149 -16.68 9.51 26.36
C LEU A 149 -15.69 8.49 26.96
N LEU A 150 -14.76 7.97 26.16
CA LEU A 150 -13.79 7.00 26.63
C LEU A 150 -12.76 7.63 27.57
N SER A 151 -12.30 8.85 27.28
CA SER A 151 -11.38 9.60 28.14
C SER A 151 -12.02 9.95 29.49
N THR A 152 -13.25 10.48 29.49
CA THR A 152 -13.97 10.85 30.72
C THR A 152 -14.31 9.65 31.61
N THR A 153 -14.51 8.47 31.04
CA THR A 153 -14.73 7.24 31.81
C THR A 153 -13.42 6.65 32.37
N LEU A 154 -12.30 6.76 31.65
CA LEU A 154 -11.01 6.25 32.09
C LEU A 154 -10.31 7.17 33.11
N GLN A 155 -10.53 8.48 33.02
CA GLN A 155 -9.88 9.48 33.87
C GLN A 155 -10.07 9.23 35.38
N PRO A 156 -11.28 8.94 35.92
CA PRO A 156 -11.46 8.65 37.34
C PRO A 156 -10.94 7.28 37.76
N LEU A 157 -10.80 6.32 36.83
CA LEU A 157 -10.41 4.94 37.14
C LEU A 157 -8.89 4.74 37.12
N LEU A 158 -8.21 5.32 36.13
CA LEU A 158 -6.82 4.97 35.80
C LEU A 158 -5.91 6.20 35.66
N HIS A 159 -6.43 7.42 35.81
CA HIS A 159 -5.76 8.67 35.42
C HIS A 159 -5.31 8.66 33.94
N SER A 160 -4.76 9.77 33.45
CA SER A 160 -4.38 9.90 32.03
C SER A 160 -3.34 8.85 31.60
N SER A 161 -2.29 8.63 32.40
CA SER A 161 -1.22 7.67 32.08
C SER A 161 -1.67 6.21 32.07
N GLY A 162 -2.50 5.79 33.04
CA GLY A 162 -3.04 4.44 33.09
C GLY A 162 -4.08 4.18 31.99
N GLY A 163 -4.88 5.19 31.64
CA GLY A 163 -5.82 5.14 30.52
C GLY A 163 -5.11 4.88 29.19
N THR A 164 -4.01 5.60 28.91
CA THR A 164 -3.21 5.38 27.70
C THR A 164 -2.67 3.95 27.61
N ILE A 165 -2.12 3.41 28.70
CA ILE A 165 -1.58 2.03 28.71
C ILE A 165 -2.71 1.01 28.48
N ALA A 166 -3.84 1.17 29.16
CA ALA A 166 -4.99 0.28 28.99
C ALA A 166 -5.51 0.29 27.54
N LEU A 167 -5.61 1.47 26.94
CA LEU A 167 -6.01 1.61 25.54
C LEU A 167 -4.99 1.02 24.59
N LEU A 168 -3.69 1.18 24.84
CA LEU A 168 -2.63 0.54 24.04
C LEU A 168 -2.69 -0.99 24.12
N CYS A 169 -3.00 -1.57 25.28
CA CYS A 169 -3.19 -3.01 25.42
C CYS A 169 -4.38 -3.51 24.58
N VAL A 170 -5.52 -2.82 24.65
CA VAL A 170 -6.70 -3.17 23.84
C VAL A 170 -6.45 -2.93 22.35
N TRP A 171 -5.73 -1.86 22.00
CA TRP A 171 -5.33 -1.56 20.63
C TRP A 171 -4.43 -2.67 20.07
N ALA A 172 -3.44 -3.11 20.84
CA ALA A 172 -2.54 -4.20 20.49
C ALA A 172 -3.30 -5.53 20.31
N ALA A 173 -4.27 -5.83 21.18
CA ALA A 173 -5.16 -6.97 21.02
C ALA A 173 -6.08 -6.84 19.79
N GLY A 174 -6.59 -5.64 19.50
CA GLY A 174 -7.36 -5.36 18.29
C GLY A 174 -6.55 -5.61 17.02
N LEU A 175 -5.27 -5.22 17.03
CA LEU A 175 -4.34 -5.44 15.91
C LEU A 175 -4.10 -6.92 15.65
N THR A 176 -3.92 -7.73 16.70
CA THR A 176 -3.72 -9.18 16.55
C THR A 176 -4.99 -9.86 16.05
N LEU A 177 -6.17 -9.46 16.52
CA LEU A 177 -7.45 -9.97 16.03
C LEU A 177 -7.72 -9.60 14.56
N PHE A 178 -7.37 -8.37 14.16
CA PHE A 178 -7.56 -7.90 12.79
C PHE A 178 -6.59 -8.58 11.81
N THR A 179 -5.30 -8.61 12.13
CA THR A 179 -4.27 -9.16 11.23
C THR A 179 -4.21 -10.68 11.26
N GLY A 180 -4.52 -11.30 12.40
CA GLY A 180 -4.28 -12.72 12.67
C GLY A 180 -2.79 -13.07 12.74
N TRP A 181 -1.90 -12.07 12.84
CA TRP A 181 -0.45 -12.29 12.84
C TRP A 181 0.08 -12.48 14.27
N SER A 182 1.09 -13.35 14.39
CA SER A 182 1.84 -13.45 15.64
C SER A 182 2.74 -12.22 15.84
N TRP A 183 3.02 -11.87 17.09
CA TRP A 183 3.95 -10.78 17.43
C TRP A 183 5.35 -10.97 16.82
N VAL A 184 5.79 -12.23 16.69
CA VAL A 184 7.04 -12.57 16.00
C VAL A 184 6.99 -12.17 14.53
N THR A 185 5.90 -12.51 13.83
CA THR A 185 5.71 -12.15 12.41
C THR A 185 5.67 -10.63 12.22
N ILE A 186 5.01 -9.91 13.15
CA ILE A 186 4.96 -8.45 13.13
C ILE A 186 6.37 -7.88 13.31
N ALA A 187 7.13 -8.38 14.28
CA ALA A 187 8.50 -7.94 14.53
C ALA A 187 9.43 -8.20 13.33
N GLU A 188 9.33 -9.38 12.71
CA GLU A 188 10.13 -9.73 11.52
C GLU A 188 9.83 -8.81 10.33
N LYS A 189 8.53 -8.56 10.05
CA LYS A 189 8.13 -7.67 8.95
C LYS A 189 8.54 -6.23 9.20
N LEU A 190 8.38 -5.75 10.44
CA LEU A 190 8.80 -4.41 10.83
C LEU A 190 10.32 -4.26 10.72
N GLY A 191 11.08 -5.24 11.21
CA GLY A 191 12.53 -5.29 11.08
C GLY A 191 12.98 -5.29 9.63
N GLY A 192 12.37 -6.11 8.77
CA GLY A 192 12.66 -6.12 7.33
C GLY A 192 12.36 -4.79 6.65
N TRP A 193 11.27 -4.12 7.02
CA TRP A 193 10.93 -2.80 6.48
C TRP A 193 11.94 -1.72 6.89
N ILE A 194 12.33 -1.70 8.17
CA ILE A 194 13.35 -0.79 8.69
C ILE A 194 14.69 -1.02 7.98
N LEU A 195 15.13 -2.27 7.85
CA LEU A 195 16.37 -2.61 7.15
C LEU A 195 16.31 -2.22 5.67
N ASN A 196 15.17 -2.38 4.99
CA ASN A 196 14.99 -1.92 3.62
C ASN A 196 15.08 -0.38 3.51
N ILE A 197 14.52 0.36 4.46
CA ILE A 197 14.63 1.83 4.48
C ILE A 197 16.08 2.25 4.74
N LEU A 198 16.75 1.63 5.71
CA LEU A 198 18.15 1.94 6.04
C LEU A 198 19.09 1.61 4.88
N THR A 199 18.89 0.48 4.22
CA THR A 199 19.67 0.12 3.02
C THR A 199 19.33 1.04 1.84
N PHE A 200 18.07 1.43 1.64
CA PHE A 200 17.70 2.41 0.62
C PHE A 200 18.34 3.78 0.88
N ALA A 201 18.30 4.26 2.13
CA ALA A 201 18.93 5.51 2.54
C ALA A 201 20.45 5.45 2.39
N SER A 202 21.09 4.38 2.84
CA SER A 202 22.53 4.15 2.67
C SER A 202 22.95 4.03 1.19
N ASN A 203 22.14 3.35 0.38
CA ASN A 203 22.37 3.21 -1.06
C ASN A 203 22.12 4.51 -1.84
N ARG A 204 21.34 5.44 -1.27
CA ARG A 204 21.17 6.80 -1.81
C ARG A 204 22.37 7.68 -1.48
N THR A 205 22.94 7.56 -0.28
CA THR A 205 24.18 8.28 0.09
C THR A 205 25.40 7.77 -0.69
N ARG A 206 25.44 6.48 -1.07
CA ARG A 206 26.56 5.90 -1.83
C ARG A 206 26.52 6.17 -3.34
N ARG A 207 25.50 6.85 -3.85
CA ARG A 207 25.39 7.21 -5.29
C ARG A 207 26.01 8.57 -5.65
N ASP A 208 26.46 9.37 -4.69
CA ASP A 208 27.11 10.66 -4.96
C ASP A 208 28.65 10.61 -4.94
N ASP A 209 29.28 9.51 -4.50
CA ASP A 209 30.75 9.38 -4.45
C ASP A 209 31.34 8.51 -5.58
N THR A 210 30.73 8.51 -6.77
CA THR A 210 31.34 7.87 -7.96
C THR A 210 31.59 8.89 -9.07
N TRP A 211 32.25 9.99 -8.70
CA TRP A 211 32.96 10.89 -9.61
C TRP A 211 34.35 11.13 -9.02
N VAL A 212 35.25 10.16 -9.21
CA VAL A 212 36.69 10.38 -9.05
C VAL A 212 37.35 9.69 -10.24
N ASP A 213 37.58 10.51 -11.26
CA ASP A 213 38.69 10.52 -12.22
C ASP A 213 39.07 9.19 -12.88
N GLU A 214 38.43 8.93 -14.02
CA GLU A 214 38.98 8.08 -15.09
C GLU A 214 39.39 8.99 -16.27
N ASP A 215 40.05 10.12 -15.97
CA ASP A 215 40.68 11.01 -16.94
C ASP A 215 42.21 10.96 -16.75
N GLU A 216 42.83 9.82 -17.04
CA GLU A 216 44.25 9.82 -17.36
C GLU A 216 44.53 8.69 -18.36
N TYR A 217 45.34 8.99 -19.37
CA TYR A 217 45.84 8.15 -20.47
C TYR A 217 45.00 8.10 -21.78
N GLU A 218 44.95 9.22 -22.51
CA GLU A 218 45.04 9.19 -23.98
C GLU A 218 46.13 10.16 -24.48
N ASP A 219 46.86 9.68 -25.51
CA ASP A 219 47.80 10.35 -26.43
C ASP A 219 49.21 10.72 -25.90
N ASP A 220 50.34 10.36 -26.52
CA ASP A 220 50.68 9.89 -27.87
C ASP A 220 51.96 9.02 -27.82
N GLU A 221 52.04 7.94 -28.61
CA GLU A 221 53.16 7.72 -29.54
C GLU A 221 52.92 6.45 -30.41
N GLU A 222 52.98 6.71 -31.71
CA GLU A 222 52.83 5.82 -32.86
C GLU A 222 53.93 4.72 -32.91
N TYR A 223 53.59 3.57 -33.53
CA TYR A 223 54.43 2.63 -34.32
C TYR A 223 54.18 1.13 -34.05
N GLU A 224 53.57 0.52 -35.07
CA GLU A 224 53.74 -0.83 -35.62
C GLU A 224 53.56 -2.13 -34.78
N ASP A 225 52.50 -2.83 -35.19
CA ASP A 225 52.46 -4.26 -35.54
C ASP A 225 52.06 -5.32 -34.48
N GLU A 226 51.32 -6.29 -35.02
CA GLU A 226 50.94 -7.60 -34.49
C GLU A 226 49.80 -7.73 -33.45
N ASN A 227 48.61 -8.00 -34.01
CA ASN A 227 47.90 -9.27 -33.77
C ASN A 227 47.36 -9.56 -32.35
N HIS A 228 46.08 -9.27 -32.10
CA HIS A 228 45.05 -10.29 -31.77
C HIS A 228 43.72 -9.68 -31.26
N GLY A 229 42.63 -10.00 -31.97
CA GLY A 229 41.44 -10.59 -31.34
C GLY A 229 40.40 -9.68 -30.67
N LYS A 230 39.25 -9.52 -31.32
CA LYS A 230 38.03 -10.36 -31.15
C LYS A 230 36.82 -9.58 -31.65
N GLN A 231 36.43 -9.89 -32.89
CA GLN A 231 35.20 -9.38 -33.48
C GLN A 231 34.00 -9.90 -32.67
N HIS A 232 33.14 -8.99 -32.22
CA HIS A 232 31.91 -9.27 -31.48
C HIS A 232 30.94 -10.12 -32.34
N GLU A 233 31.09 -11.44 -32.31
CA GLU A 233 30.16 -12.36 -32.98
C GLU A 233 28.84 -12.43 -32.20
N SER A 234 27.76 -12.06 -32.87
CA SER A 234 26.39 -12.14 -32.37
C SER A 234 26.06 -13.56 -31.91
N ARG A 235 25.28 -13.69 -30.82
CA ARG A 235 24.87 -14.98 -30.21
C ARG A 235 24.35 -16.00 -31.23
N ARG A 236 23.73 -15.55 -32.33
CA ARG A 236 23.23 -16.39 -33.42
C ARG A 236 24.34 -17.14 -34.16
N ALA A 237 25.51 -16.53 -34.38
CA ALA A 237 26.65 -17.17 -35.07
C ALA A 237 27.23 -18.34 -34.25
N ARG A 238 27.31 -18.17 -32.93
CA ARG A 238 27.78 -19.21 -32.00
C ARG A 238 26.88 -20.45 -31.99
N ILE A 239 25.57 -20.24 -32.02
CA ILE A 239 24.58 -21.34 -32.00
C ILE A 239 24.60 -22.11 -33.33
N LEU A 240 24.73 -21.41 -34.46
CA LEU A 240 24.83 -22.02 -35.79
C LEU A 240 26.08 -22.88 -35.98
N ARG A 241 27.25 -22.43 -35.47
CA ARG A 241 28.47 -23.26 -35.45
C ARG A 241 28.32 -24.52 -34.60
N GLY A 242 27.66 -24.41 -33.44
CA GLY A 242 27.38 -25.57 -32.58
C GLY A 242 26.46 -26.61 -33.22
N ALA A 243 25.46 -26.16 -33.99
CA ALA A 243 24.55 -27.04 -34.73
C ALA A 243 25.23 -27.73 -35.91
N LEU A 244 26.08 -27.01 -36.67
CA LEU A 244 26.83 -27.56 -37.80
C LEU A 244 27.90 -28.57 -37.36
N ALA A 245 28.55 -28.35 -36.22
CA ALA A 245 29.54 -29.28 -35.67
C ALA A 245 28.91 -30.62 -35.22
N ARG A 246 27.66 -30.60 -34.72
CA ARG A 246 26.93 -31.84 -34.39
C ARG A 246 26.57 -32.65 -35.63
N ARG A 247 26.18 -32.00 -36.73
CA ARG A 247 25.82 -32.70 -37.98
C ARG A 247 27.01 -33.44 -38.62
N LYS A 248 28.23 -32.90 -38.50
CA LYS A 248 29.45 -33.57 -38.97
C LYS A 248 29.85 -34.80 -38.15
N ARG A 249 29.51 -34.88 -36.85
CA ARG A 249 29.80 -36.07 -36.02
C ARG A 249 28.90 -37.28 -36.33
N PHE A 250 27.69 -37.06 -36.84
CA PHE A 250 26.79 -38.15 -37.22
C PHE A 250 26.99 -38.67 -38.65
N GLY A 251 27.68 -37.91 -39.52
CA GLY A 251 27.99 -38.31 -40.90
C GLY A 251 29.24 -39.19 -41.07
N GLY A 252 30.03 -39.41 -40.02
CA GLY A 252 31.31 -40.16 -40.08
C GLY A 252 31.27 -41.56 -39.47
N LYS A 253 30.08 -42.11 -39.16
CA LYS A 253 29.93 -43.42 -38.48
C LYS A 253 29.22 -44.49 -39.31
N ILE A 254 29.09 -44.29 -40.62
CA ILE A 254 28.65 -45.33 -41.57
C ILE A 254 29.63 -45.34 -42.74
N HIS A 255 30.75 -46.02 -42.53
CA HIS A 255 31.50 -46.77 -43.55
C HIS A 255 32.49 -47.69 -42.84
#